data_AF-A0A4R1HB58-F1
#
_entry.id   AF-A0A4R1HB58-F1
#
_cell.length_a   1.000
_cell.length_b   1.000
_cell.length_c   1.000
_cell.angle_alpha   90.00
_cell.angle_beta   90.00
_cell.angle_gamma   90.00
#
_symmetry.space_group_name_H-M   'P 1'
#
loop_
_entity.id
_entity.type
_entity.pdbx_description
1 polymer ?
#
loop_
_entity_poly.entity_id
_entity_poly.type
_entity_poly.pdbx_seq_one_letter_code
_entity_poly.pdbx_strand_id
1 'polypeptide(L)'
;MTACAPASAESSLPNFTNSDGRLAHDEVIAHIPRHLAETPSVALAKFNIVLYRAKHLTEQRLCEGKWTPRGALLYQYIPGEADTRPHTSGNKPGSWLVQTFRSPVNLACPDTTRAEYFLEMSRHLPAWISVRPAGQITVFRLGQAFTGGQHPLAAR
;
A
#
# COMPACT_ATOMS: atom_id res chain seq x y z
N MET A 1 -6.95 -38.15 -27.56
CA MET A 1 -6.37 -36.78 -27.56
C MET A 1 -7.51 -35.84 -27.22
N THR A 2 -7.41 -35.07 -26.14
CA THR A 2 -8.52 -34.28 -25.62
C THR A 2 -8.03 -32.86 -25.36
N ALA A 3 -8.65 -31.87 -26.01
CA ALA A 3 -8.23 -30.48 -25.89
C ALA A 3 -8.83 -29.84 -24.64
N CYS A 4 -7.98 -29.26 -23.78
CA CYS A 4 -8.45 -28.31 -22.77
C CYS A 4 -8.69 -26.95 -23.46
N ALA A 5 -9.94 -26.53 -23.50
CA ALA A 5 -10.28 -25.15 -23.84
C ALA A 5 -9.80 -24.20 -22.71
N PRO A 6 -9.27 -23.01 -23.03
CA PRO A 6 -8.99 -22.00 -22.01
C PRO A 6 -10.32 -21.46 -21.47
N ALA A 7 -10.57 -21.64 -20.17
CA ALA A 7 -11.68 -20.96 -19.52
C ALA A 7 -11.36 -19.46 -19.38
N SER A 8 -12.07 -18.62 -20.13
CA SER A 8 -12.04 -17.16 -19.96
C SER A 8 -12.54 -16.80 -18.57
N ALA A 9 -11.62 -16.56 -17.64
CA ALA A 9 -11.94 -16.07 -16.31
C ALA A 9 -12.30 -14.58 -16.36
N GLU A 10 -13.52 -14.27 -16.82
CA GLU A 10 -14.11 -12.94 -16.65
C GLU A 10 -14.18 -12.64 -15.15
N SER A 11 -13.29 -11.78 -14.69
CA SER A 11 -13.21 -11.36 -13.29
C SER A 11 -14.30 -10.33 -13.01
N SER A 12 -15.51 -10.82 -12.80
CA SER A 12 -16.68 -10.04 -12.41
C SER A 12 -16.49 -9.45 -11.00
N LEU A 13 -15.74 -8.36 -10.91
CA LEU A 13 -15.55 -7.58 -9.70
C LEU A 13 -16.91 -7.11 -9.17
N PRO A 14 -17.25 -7.32 -7.89
CA PRO A 14 -18.53 -6.86 -7.35
C PRO A 14 -18.61 -5.34 -7.35
N ASN A 15 -19.76 -4.81 -7.77
CA ASN A 15 -20.00 -3.38 -7.88
C ASN A 15 -20.29 -2.79 -6.48
N PHE A 16 -19.23 -2.42 -5.75
CA PHE A 16 -19.35 -1.85 -4.40
C PHE A 16 -19.76 -0.37 -4.43
N THR A 17 -21.06 -0.13 -4.53
CA THR A 17 -21.65 1.22 -4.54
C THR A 17 -21.60 1.88 -3.17
N ASN A 18 -20.47 2.51 -2.86
CA ASN A 18 -20.36 3.55 -1.84
C ASN A 18 -19.72 4.78 -2.50
N SER A 19 -20.27 5.98 -2.27
CA SER A 19 -19.92 7.21 -3.02
C SER A 19 -18.45 7.63 -2.88
N ASP A 20 -17.77 7.13 -1.84
CA ASP A 20 -16.34 7.29 -1.61
C ASP A 20 -15.69 5.91 -1.33
N GLY A 21 -15.91 4.94 -2.23
CA GLY A 21 -15.47 3.54 -2.09
C GLY A 21 -13.97 3.34 -1.74
N ARG A 22 -13.12 4.34 -2.04
CA ARG A 22 -11.70 4.36 -1.63
C ARG A 22 -11.49 4.39 -0.10
N LEU A 23 -12.50 4.75 0.69
CA LEU A 23 -12.43 4.78 2.15
C LEU A 23 -12.89 3.45 2.80
N ALA A 24 -13.51 2.55 2.05
CA ALA A 24 -13.97 1.25 2.57
C ALA A 24 -12.84 0.22 2.79
N HIS A 25 -11.59 0.57 2.41
CA HIS A 25 -10.48 -0.37 2.27
C HIS A 25 -9.19 0.19 2.87
N ASP A 26 -8.33 -0.70 3.35
CA ASP A 26 -6.94 -0.36 3.65
C ASP A 26 -6.19 -0.17 2.33
N GLU A 27 -5.71 1.04 2.04
CA GLU A 27 -4.95 1.40 0.83
C GLU A 27 -3.45 1.45 1.13
N VAL A 28 -2.65 0.91 0.20
CA VAL A 28 -1.20 1.13 0.14
C VAL A 28 -0.86 1.63 -1.26
N ILE A 29 -0.09 2.71 -1.37
CA ILE A 29 0.44 3.25 -2.63
C ILE A 29 1.97 3.28 -2.54
N ALA A 30 2.65 2.91 -3.62
CA ALA A 30 4.09 3.00 -3.76
C ALA A 30 4.51 3.60 -5.10
N HIS A 31 5.40 4.60 -5.08
CA HIS A 31 5.99 5.24 -6.26
C HIS A 31 7.48 4.86 -6.35
N ILE A 32 7.75 3.62 -6.78
CA ILE A 32 9.06 2.97 -6.62
C ILE A 32 10.04 3.53 -7.66
N PRO A 33 11.11 4.24 -7.28
CA PRO A 33 12.05 4.82 -8.24
C PRO A 33 12.69 3.73 -9.11
N ARG A 34 12.82 3.96 -10.43
CA ARG A 34 13.45 2.97 -11.35
C ARG A 34 14.86 2.55 -10.92
N HIS A 35 15.64 3.43 -10.28
CA HIS A 35 16.98 3.08 -9.78
C HIS A 35 16.96 2.10 -8.58
N LEU A 36 15.80 1.89 -7.94
CA LEU A 36 15.61 0.83 -6.94
C LEU A 36 15.00 -0.44 -7.54
N ALA A 37 14.41 -0.38 -8.74
CA ALA A 37 13.80 -1.53 -9.41
C ALA A 37 13.83 -1.33 -10.94
N GLU A 38 14.67 -2.10 -11.62
CA GLU A 38 14.88 -1.97 -13.07
C GLU A 38 13.65 -2.39 -13.89
N THR A 39 12.84 -3.33 -13.37
CA THR A 39 11.67 -3.89 -14.04
C THR A 39 10.41 -3.86 -13.15
N PRO A 40 9.20 -3.93 -13.72
CA PRO A 40 7.95 -4.06 -12.97
C PRO A 40 7.98 -5.21 -11.96
N SER A 41 8.46 -6.39 -12.35
CA SER A 41 8.51 -7.56 -11.48
C SER A 41 9.42 -7.35 -10.26
N VAL A 42 10.56 -6.67 -10.43
CA VAL A 42 11.45 -6.30 -9.31
C VAL A 42 10.78 -5.24 -8.42
N ALA A 43 10.03 -4.30 -8.99
CA ALA A 43 9.26 -3.31 -8.23
C ALA A 43 8.18 -3.97 -7.36
N LEU A 44 7.41 -4.89 -7.93
CA LEU A 44 6.39 -5.67 -7.22
C LEU A 44 7.00 -6.57 -6.13
N ALA A 45 8.15 -7.20 -6.40
CA ALA A 45 8.86 -8.00 -5.40
C ALA A 45 9.32 -7.13 -4.22
N LYS A 46 9.98 -5.98 -4.50
CA LYS A 46 10.44 -5.06 -3.46
C LYS A 46 9.30 -4.45 -2.65
N PHE A 47 8.18 -4.11 -3.29
CA PHE A 47 6.95 -3.69 -2.60
C PHE A 47 6.50 -4.73 -1.56
N ASN A 48 6.34 -5.99 -1.97
CA ASN A 48 5.84 -7.05 -1.09
C ASN A 48 6.82 -7.38 0.05
N ILE A 49 8.13 -7.40 -0.21
CA ILE A 49 9.18 -7.62 0.80
C ILE A 49 9.17 -6.49 1.84
N VAL A 50 9.12 -5.23 1.39
CA VAL A 50 9.11 -4.05 2.27
C VAL A 50 7.83 -4.01 3.11
N LEU A 51 6.66 -4.21 2.50
CA LEU A 51 5.39 -4.24 3.21
C LEU A 51 5.30 -5.41 4.19
N TYR A 52 5.89 -6.57 3.85
CA TYR A 52 6.01 -7.69 4.78
C TYR A 52 6.87 -7.32 6.00
N ARG A 53 8.06 -6.76 5.79
CA ARG A 53 8.99 -6.40 6.86
C ARG A 53 8.42 -5.31 7.77
N ALA A 54 7.81 -4.27 7.19
CA ALA A 54 7.21 -3.18 7.96
C ALA A 54 6.07 -3.68 8.85
N LYS A 55 5.20 -4.55 8.33
CA LYS A 55 4.15 -5.19 9.12
C LYS A 55 4.74 -6.01 10.28
N HIS A 56 5.71 -6.88 10.01
CA HIS A 56 6.34 -7.72 11.04
C HIS A 56 6.94 -6.89 12.19
N LEU A 57 7.64 -5.79 11.88
CA LEU A 57 8.18 -4.87 12.89
C LEU A 57 7.07 -4.18 13.70
N THR A 58 5.96 -3.82 13.06
CA THR A 58 4.78 -3.25 13.73
C THR A 58 4.16 -4.25 14.71
N GLU A 59 4.04 -5.52 14.30
CA GLU A 59 3.48 -6.61 15.11
C GLU A 59 4.37 -6.92 16.31
N GLN A 60 5.71 -6.93 16.12
CA GLN A 60 6.66 -7.05 17.23
C GLN A 60 6.55 -5.89 18.23
N ARG A 61 6.24 -4.67 17.77
CA ARG A 61 6.19 -3.46 18.62
C ARG A 61 4.86 -3.24 19.34
N LEU A 62 3.74 -3.43 18.66
CA LEU A 62 2.39 -3.09 19.17
C LEU A 62 1.56 -4.32 19.58
N CYS A 63 1.94 -5.51 19.12
CA CYS A 63 1.14 -6.72 19.24
C CYS A 63 1.89 -7.86 19.95
N GLU A 64 3.01 -7.57 20.63
CA GLU A 64 3.85 -8.58 21.30
C GLU A 64 4.37 -9.69 20.34
N GLY A 65 4.43 -9.41 19.04
CA GLY A 65 4.74 -10.39 17.99
C GLY A 65 3.54 -11.24 17.53
N LYS A 66 2.35 -11.05 18.09
CA LYS A 66 1.11 -11.74 17.67
C LYS A 66 0.76 -11.34 16.23
N TRP A 67 0.51 -12.35 15.38
CA TRP A 67 0.22 -12.13 13.98
C TRP A 67 -1.21 -11.60 13.76
N THR A 68 -1.30 -10.40 13.22
CA THR A 68 -2.54 -9.75 12.77
C THR A 68 -2.86 -10.14 11.33
N PRO A 69 -4.10 -10.53 10.98
CA PRO A 69 -4.48 -10.78 9.58
C PRO A 69 -4.31 -9.55 8.68
N ARG A 70 -3.88 -9.75 7.43
CA ARG A 70 -3.73 -8.65 6.44
C ARG A 70 -5.02 -8.26 5.71
N GLY A 71 -6.11 -8.99 5.94
CA GLY A 71 -7.33 -8.89 5.14
C GLY A 71 -7.18 -9.47 3.74
N ALA A 72 -8.32 -9.74 3.09
CA ALA A 72 -8.35 -10.18 1.70
C ALA A 72 -7.79 -9.09 0.77
N LEU A 73 -7.13 -9.49 -0.31
CA LEU A 73 -6.70 -8.58 -1.36
C LEU A 73 -7.88 -8.35 -2.30
N LEU A 74 -8.41 -7.12 -2.32
CA LEU A 74 -9.56 -6.75 -3.15
C LEU A 74 -9.12 -6.22 -4.52
N TYR A 75 -7.97 -5.55 -4.56
CA TYR A 75 -7.40 -5.01 -5.79
C TYR A 75 -5.87 -4.91 -5.66
N GLN A 76 -5.19 -5.16 -6.77
CA GLN A 76 -3.76 -4.88 -6.92
C GLN A 76 -3.48 -4.36 -8.33
N TYR A 77 -3.02 -3.12 -8.40
CA TYR A 77 -2.41 -2.58 -9.60
C TYR A 77 -0.99 -3.16 -9.75
N ILE A 78 -0.74 -3.84 -10.87
CA ILE A 78 0.59 -4.33 -11.26
C ILE A 78 1.43 -3.12 -11.69
N PRO A 79 2.72 -3.02 -11.31
CA PRO A 79 3.55 -1.85 -11.60
C PRO A 79 3.58 -1.39 -13.06
N GLY A 80 2.88 -0.30 -13.32
CA GLY A 80 2.97 0.49 -14.54
C GLY A 80 3.87 1.72 -14.36
N GLU A 81 4.18 2.38 -15.47
CA GLU A 81 4.97 3.60 -15.48
C GLU A 81 4.13 4.80 -15.02
N ALA A 82 4.67 5.63 -14.11
CA ALA A 82 4.03 6.86 -13.66
C ALA A 82 4.82 8.10 -14.13
N ASP A 83 4.14 8.99 -14.86
CA ASP A 83 4.74 10.17 -15.51
C ASP A 83 5.37 11.17 -14.52
N THR A 84 4.66 11.49 -13.43
CA THR A 84 4.99 12.56 -12.46
C THR A 84 4.26 12.33 -11.13
N ARG A 85 4.69 12.79 -9.94
CA ARG A 85 5.97 13.34 -9.40
C ARG A 85 6.01 12.99 -7.86
N PRO A 86 6.67 13.65 -6.86
CA PRO A 86 7.47 14.89 -6.77
C PRO A 86 8.95 14.70 -7.13
N HIS A 87 9.80 15.70 -6.85
CA HIS A 87 11.14 15.82 -7.40
C HIS A 87 12.06 16.72 -6.56
N THR A 88 13.26 16.25 -6.21
CA THR A 88 14.43 17.05 -5.82
C THR A 88 15.68 16.40 -6.42
N SER A 89 16.68 17.22 -6.81
CA SER A 89 17.73 16.90 -7.80
C SER A 89 17.19 16.62 -9.23
N GLY A 90 17.94 17.02 -10.25
CA GLY A 90 17.40 17.30 -11.60
C GLY A 90 16.93 16.10 -12.43
N ASN A 91 15.99 16.39 -13.34
CA ASN A 91 15.40 15.55 -14.40
C ASN A 91 15.79 14.06 -14.41
N LYS A 92 15.00 13.26 -13.68
CA LYS A 92 14.86 11.81 -13.90
C LYS A 92 13.38 11.43 -13.86
N PRO A 93 12.70 11.25 -15.00
CA PRO A 93 11.40 10.58 -15.03
C PRO A 93 11.54 9.09 -14.66
N GLY A 94 10.43 8.44 -14.32
CA GLY A 94 10.38 7.00 -14.08
C GLY A 94 10.33 6.58 -12.61
N SER A 95 9.09 6.36 -12.15
CA SER A 95 8.80 5.50 -11.00
C SER A 95 7.73 4.47 -11.41
N TRP A 96 7.77 3.29 -10.78
CA TRP A 96 6.73 2.28 -10.92
C TRP A 96 5.64 2.54 -9.88
N LEU A 97 4.40 2.74 -10.31
CA LEU A 97 3.26 2.86 -9.40
C LEU A 97 2.76 1.47 -9.02
N VAL A 98 2.74 1.12 -7.73
CA VAL A 98 2.04 -0.05 -7.19
C VAL A 98 0.95 0.43 -6.23
N GLN A 99 -0.27 -0.08 -6.37
CA GLN A 99 -1.40 0.25 -5.49
C GLN A 99 -2.12 -1.04 -5.08
N THR A 100 -2.51 -1.17 -3.82
CA THR A 100 -3.33 -2.28 -3.34
C THR A 100 -4.45 -1.81 -2.43
N PHE A 101 -5.65 -2.37 -2.61
CA PHE A 101 -6.75 -2.28 -1.65
C PHE A 101 -6.96 -3.62 -0.94
N ARG A 102 -7.16 -3.58 0.38
CA ARG A 102 -7.46 -4.75 1.21
C ARG A 102 -8.70 -4.54 2.07
N SER A 103 -9.44 -5.62 2.29
CA SER A 103 -10.56 -5.61 3.24
C SER A 103 -10.03 -5.30 4.64
N PRO A 104 -10.60 -4.34 5.38
CA PRO A 104 -10.24 -4.15 6.78
C PRO A 104 -10.65 -5.40 7.58
N VAL A 105 -9.82 -5.74 8.55
CA VAL A 105 -9.98 -6.88 9.48
C VAL A 105 -9.50 -6.47 10.87
N ASN A 106 -10.07 -7.08 11.90
CA ASN A 106 -9.69 -6.78 13.29
C ASN A 106 -8.21 -7.10 13.55
N LEU A 107 -7.55 -6.24 14.32
CA LEU A 107 -6.16 -6.44 14.73
C LEU A 107 -6.08 -7.52 15.83
N ALA A 108 -4.97 -8.24 15.93
CA ALA A 108 -4.71 -9.21 17.00
C ALA A 108 -4.15 -8.54 18.28
N CYS A 109 -4.35 -7.23 18.43
CA CYS A 109 -3.68 -6.34 19.37
C CYS A 109 -4.79 -5.48 20.02
N PRO A 110 -5.25 -5.82 21.23
CA PRO A 110 -6.52 -5.28 21.76
C PRO A 110 -6.46 -3.78 22.05
N ASP A 111 -5.33 -3.30 22.57
CA ASP A 111 -5.14 -1.91 22.99
C ASP A 111 -4.58 -1.00 21.88
N THR A 112 -4.71 -1.40 20.61
CA THR A 112 -4.18 -0.67 19.44
C THR A 112 -5.29 -0.40 18.43
N THR A 113 -5.49 0.88 18.08
CA THR A 113 -6.42 1.25 17.01
C THR A 113 -5.83 1.02 15.61
N ARG A 114 -6.70 0.96 14.59
CA ARG A 114 -6.27 0.91 13.19
C ARG A 114 -5.43 2.12 12.77
N ALA A 115 -5.65 3.28 13.39
CA ALA A 115 -4.85 4.49 13.15
C ALA A 115 -3.40 4.29 13.62
N GLU A 116 -3.21 3.87 14.88
CA GLU A 116 -1.90 3.70 15.49
C GLU A 116 -1.09 2.59 14.81
N TYR A 117 -1.74 1.48 14.45
CA TYR A 117 -1.11 0.40 13.70
C TYR A 117 -0.57 0.88 12.34
N PHE A 118 -1.36 1.65 11.58
CA PHE A 118 -0.94 2.14 10.27
C PHE A 118 0.09 3.28 10.37
N LEU A 119 -0.04 4.15 11.38
CA LEU A 119 0.94 5.19 11.70
C LEU A 119 2.31 4.57 12.05
N GLU A 120 2.34 3.55 12.91
CA GLU A 120 3.59 2.89 13.29
C GLU A 120 4.18 2.07 12.14
N MET A 121 3.36 1.31 11.40
CA MET A 121 3.80 0.64 10.18
C MET A 121 4.43 1.62 9.19
N SER A 122 3.92 2.85 9.09
CA SER A 122 4.50 3.89 8.24
C SER A 122 5.90 4.36 8.67
N ARG A 123 6.35 4.11 9.92
CA ARG A 123 7.74 4.35 10.36
C ARG A 123 8.73 3.33 9.79
N HIS A 124 8.24 2.13 9.48
CA HIS A 124 9.03 1.03 8.95
C HIS A 124 8.96 0.94 7.41
N LEU A 125 8.13 1.77 6.78
CA LEU A 125 8.01 1.91 5.33
C LEU A 125 8.92 3.04 4.81
N PRO A 126 9.57 2.87 3.65
CA PRO A 126 10.43 3.89 3.05
C PRO A 126 9.61 5.05 2.45
N ALA A 127 10.28 6.19 2.20
CA ALA A 127 9.67 7.44 1.72
C ALA A 127 8.88 7.35 0.40
N TRP A 128 9.06 6.27 -0.37
CA TRP A 128 8.33 5.98 -1.60
C TRP A 128 7.04 5.16 -1.40
N ILE A 129 6.66 4.80 -0.17
CA ILE A 129 5.37 4.18 0.17
C ILE A 129 4.55 5.12 1.06
N SER A 130 3.23 5.13 0.87
CA SER A 130 2.24 5.69 1.79
C SER A 130 1.10 4.71 2.03
N VAL A 131 0.41 4.84 3.18
CA VAL A 131 -0.68 3.96 3.59
C VAL A 131 -1.88 4.75 4.11
N ARG A 132 -3.10 4.28 3.91
CA ARG A 132 -4.33 4.83 4.49
C ARG A 132 -5.19 3.69 5.04
N PRO A 133 -5.50 3.65 6.34
CA PRO A 133 -6.44 2.65 6.87
C PRO A 133 -7.87 2.94 6.42
N ALA A 134 -8.69 1.90 6.36
CA ALA A 134 -10.13 2.02 6.10
C ALA A 134 -10.81 2.96 7.10
N GLY A 135 -11.83 3.70 6.64
CA GLY A 135 -12.62 4.63 7.44
C GLY A 135 -11.94 5.98 7.73
N GLN A 136 -10.76 6.26 7.17
CA GLN A 136 -10.02 7.50 7.44
C GLN A 136 -9.57 8.17 6.14
N ILE A 137 -9.58 9.50 6.12
CA ILE A 137 -8.98 10.32 5.03
C ILE A 137 -7.47 10.56 5.21
N THR A 138 -6.92 10.18 6.36
CA THR A 138 -5.53 10.43 6.75
C THR A 138 -4.58 9.42 6.13
N VAL A 139 -3.63 9.91 5.34
CA VAL A 139 -2.54 9.11 4.78
C VAL A 139 -1.34 9.17 5.73
N PHE A 140 -0.71 8.03 6.02
CA PHE A 140 0.51 7.93 6.82
C PHE A 140 1.73 7.61 5.96
N ARG A 141 2.86 8.26 6.27
CA ARG A 141 4.17 7.99 5.66
C ARG A 141 5.28 8.45 6.61
N LEU A 142 6.35 7.66 6.76
CA LEU A 142 7.50 7.95 7.63
C LEU A 142 7.13 8.27 9.10
N GLY A 143 6.00 7.76 9.59
CA GLY A 143 5.52 8.07 10.94
C GLY A 143 4.86 9.44 11.10
N GLN A 144 4.50 10.08 10.00
CA GLN A 144 3.79 11.37 9.94
C GLN A 144 2.41 11.17 9.31
N ALA A 145 1.46 12.01 9.71
CA ALA A 145 0.07 11.99 9.25
C ALA A 145 -0.20 13.14 8.27
N PHE A 146 -0.93 12.84 7.19
CA PHE A 146 -1.24 13.77 6.11
C PHE A 146 -2.73 13.71 5.77
N THR A 147 -3.47 14.76 6.10
CA THR A 147 -4.88 14.89 5.72
C THR A 147 -5.00 15.18 4.22
N GLY A 148 -6.03 14.64 3.55
CA GLY A 148 -6.29 14.90 2.13
C GLY A 148 -6.24 16.39 1.79
N GLY A 149 -5.38 16.76 0.85
CA GLY A 149 -5.05 18.16 0.50
C GLY A 149 -3.62 18.56 0.88
N GLN A 150 -3.01 17.95 1.91
CA GLN A 150 -1.62 18.21 2.29
C GLN A 150 -0.67 17.10 1.81
N HIS A 151 -0.21 17.21 0.56
CA HIS A 151 1.11 16.66 0.23
C HIS A 151 2.16 17.49 0.99
N PRO A 152 3.12 16.88 1.70
CA PRO A 152 4.14 17.64 2.40
C PRO A 152 5.07 18.34 1.42
N LEU A 153 4.89 19.66 1.33
CA LEU A 153 5.92 20.58 0.88
C LEU A 153 7.12 20.48 1.85
N ALA A 154 8.31 20.26 1.28
CA ALA A 154 9.65 20.41 1.85
C ALA A 154 9.80 20.42 3.39
N ALA A 155 10.34 19.32 3.93
CA ALA A 155 11.05 19.32 5.21
C ALA A 155 12.57 19.33 4.96
N ARG A 156 13.11 20.54 4.73
CA ARG A 156 14.53 20.96 4.71
C ARG A 156 15.58 19.91 4.30
#